data_AF-A0A194Q308-F1
#
_entry.id   AF-A0A194Q308-F1
#
_cell.length_a   1.000
_cell.length_b   1.000
_cell.length_c   1.000
_cell.angle_alpha   90.00
_cell.angle_beta   90.00
_cell.angle_gamma   90.00
#
_symmetry.space_group_name_H-M   'P 1'
#
loop_
_entity.id
_entity.type
_entity.pdbx_description
1 polymer ?
#
loop_
_entity_poly.entity_id
_entity_poly.type
_entity_poly.pdbx_seq_one_letter_code
_entity_poly.pdbx_strand_id
1 'polypeptide(L)'
;MASLFAERPHTAPVQYSYHSMFVAAAESAALWRCKSCGKEVSNRWHHFHSHTAQRSICPYCPATYSRIDTLRAHLRLKHAALLLKH
;
A
#
# COMPACT_ATOMS: atom_id res chain seq x y z
N MET A 1 32.58 15.49 8.92
CA MET A 1 31.19 15.61 8.46
C MET A 1 30.86 14.42 7.57
N ALA A 2 30.55 13.26 8.16
CA ALA A 2 30.19 12.06 7.40
C ALA A 2 28.73 11.74 7.70
N SER A 3 27.84 12.11 6.77
CA SER A 3 26.42 11.76 6.84
C SER A 3 26.28 10.26 6.61
N LEU A 4 26.15 9.52 7.71
CA LEU A 4 25.77 8.12 7.74
C LEU A 4 24.31 8.01 7.27
N PHE A 5 24.09 7.82 5.98
CA PHE A 5 22.81 7.28 5.51
C PHE A 5 22.79 5.81 5.91
N ALA A 6 22.20 5.55 7.08
CA ALA A 6 21.86 4.20 7.51
C ALA A 6 20.94 3.59 6.45
N GLU A 7 21.49 2.70 5.64
CA GLU A 7 20.74 1.92 4.66
C GLU A 7 19.77 1.02 5.45
N ARG A 8 18.52 1.46 5.54
CA ARG A 8 17.45 0.69 6.18
C ARG A 8 17.29 -0.62 5.41
N PRO A 9 17.26 -1.78 6.06
CA PRO A 9 17.16 -3.05 5.35
C PRO A 9 15.88 -3.05 4.54
N HIS A 10 16.03 -3.18 3.23
CA HIS A 10 14.98 -3.56 2.30
C HIS A 10 14.52 -4.97 2.67
N THR A 11 13.73 -5.07 3.73
CA THR A 11 12.93 -6.25 4.02
C THR A 11 12.00 -6.44 2.83
N ALA A 12 12.10 -7.62 2.19
CA ALA A 12 11.21 -8.02 1.12
C ALA A 12 9.75 -7.66 1.49
N PRO A 13 8.90 -7.23 0.55
CA PRO A 13 7.54 -6.84 0.86
C PRO A 13 6.76 -8.05 1.36
N VAL A 14 6.78 -8.26 2.68
CA VAL A 14 5.89 -9.20 3.34
C VAL A 14 4.50 -8.62 3.11
N GLN A 15 3.73 -9.28 2.25
CA GLN A 15 2.35 -8.89 1.96
C GLN A 15 1.50 -9.17 3.20
N TYR A 16 1.52 -8.24 4.17
CA TYR A 16 0.66 -8.31 5.34
C TYR A 16 -0.78 -7.97 4.94
N SER A 17 -1.70 -8.92 5.15
CA SER A 17 -3.15 -8.64 5.12
C SER A 17 -3.54 -7.78 6.34
N TYR A 18 -4.62 -7.01 6.23
CA TYR A 18 -5.15 -6.13 7.29
C TYR A 18 -5.24 -6.82 8.65
N HIS A 19 -5.81 -8.03 8.69
CA HIS A 19 -5.99 -8.82 9.93
C HIS A 19 -4.66 -9.24 10.58
N SER A 20 -3.60 -9.32 9.80
CA SER A 20 -2.30 -9.81 10.23
C SER A 20 -1.28 -8.71 10.47
N MET A 21 -1.56 -7.45 10.16
CA MET A 21 -0.56 -6.37 10.19
C MET A 21 -0.37 -5.76 11.59
N PHE A 22 -1.36 -5.87 12.48
CA PHE A 22 -1.38 -5.16 13.76
C PHE A 22 -1.43 -6.08 14.97
N VAL A 23 -0.74 -5.68 16.03
CA VAL A 23 -0.81 -6.30 17.36
C VAL A 23 -1.08 -5.24 18.42
N ALA A 24 -1.69 -5.60 19.55
CA ALA A 24 -1.95 -4.67 20.63
C ALA A 24 -0.62 -4.16 21.22
N ALA A 25 -0.54 -2.86 21.51
CA ALA A 25 0.61 -2.30 22.21
C ALA A 25 0.61 -2.77 23.67
N ALA A 26 1.78 -3.19 24.18
CA ALA A 26 1.91 -3.72 25.54
C ALA A 26 1.62 -2.66 26.62
N GLU A 27 1.85 -1.38 26.29
CA GLU A 27 1.79 -0.27 27.25
C GLU A 27 0.49 0.54 27.15
N SER A 28 -0.36 0.26 26.16
CA SER A 28 -1.60 1.01 25.94
C SER A 28 -2.62 0.21 25.14
N ALA A 29 -3.74 -0.16 25.78
CA ALA A 29 -4.83 -0.91 25.15
C ALA A 29 -5.53 -0.15 23.99
N ALA A 30 -5.33 1.17 23.90
CA ALA A 30 -5.85 2.02 22.83
C ALA A 30 -4.94 2.09 21.58
N LEU A 31 -3.72 1.57 21.65
CA LEU A 31 -2.73 1.66 20.57
C LEU A 31 -2.43 0.29 19.97
N TRP A 32 -2.08 0.32 18.69
CA TRP A 32 -1.77 -0.86 17.90
C TRP A 32 -0.40 -0.70 17.25
N ARG A 33 0.47 -1.69 17.44
CA ARG A 33 1.78 -1.73 16.81
C ARG A 33 1.68 -2.38 15.43
N CYS A 34 2.14 -1.68 14.41
CA CYS A 34 2.26 -2.20 13.06
C CYS A 34 3.49 -3.10 12.93
N LYS A 35 3.31 -4.36 12.53
CA LYS A 35 4.43 -5.30 12.29
C LYS A 35 5.22 -4.98 11.03
N SER A 36 4.63 -4.25 10.08
CA SER A 36 5.28 -3.88 8.82
C SER A 36 6.30 -2.74 8.97
N CYS A 37 6.07 -1.79 9.89
CA CYS A 37 6.95 -0.63 10.06
C CYS A 37 7.30 -0.29 11.51
N GLY A 38 6.80 -1.05 12.48
CA GLY A 38 7.08 -0.89 13.91
C GLY A 38 6.33 0.25 14.60
N LYS A 39 5.58 1.09 13.86
CA LYS A 39 4.88 2.26 14.41
C LYS A 39 3.67 1.87 15.25
N GLU A 40 3.48 2.59 16.35
CA GLU A 40 2.26 2.52 17.15
C GLU A 40 1.26 3.56 16.65
N VAL A 41 0.02 3.11 16.42
CA VAL A 41 -1.06 3.95 15.89
C VAL A 41 -2.35 3.68 16.65
N SER A 42 -3.14 4.73 16.85
CA SER A 42 -4.50 4.61 17.37
C SER A 42 -5.47 4.10 16.28
N ASN A 43 -5.27 4.52 15.03
CA ASN A 43 -6.12 4.14 13.90
C ASN A 43 -5.42 3.15 12.95
N ARG A 44 -5.72 1.86 13.13
CA ARG A 44 -5.21 0.77 12.27
C ARG A 44 -5.66 0.87 10.82
N TRP A 45 -6.90 1.28 10.57
CA TRP A 45 -7.46 1.34 9.22
C TRP A 45 -6.74 2.37 8.35
N HIS A 46 -6.59 3.59 8.85
CA HIS A 46 -5.89 4.65 8.14
C HIS A 46 -4.42 4.27 7.91
N HIS A 47 -3.76 3.71 8.93
CA HIS A 47 -2.39 3.26 8.81
C HIS A 47 -2.21 2.14 7.78
N PHE A 48 -3.11 1.17 7.75
CA PHE A 48 -3.09 0.07 6.78
C PHE A 48 -3.07 0.61 5.35
N HIS A 49 -3.93 1.57 5.04
CA HIS A 49 -3.99 2.20 3.72
C HIS A 49 -2.73 2.97 3.33
N SER A 50 -1.90 3.42 4.29
CA SER A 50 -0.60 4.02 3.97
C SER A 50 0.39 3.00 3.39
N HIS A 51 0.30 1.72 3.80
CA HIS A 51 1.11 0.63 3.25
C HIS A 51 0.50 0.06 1.99
N THR A 52 -0.82 -0.11 2.00
CA THR A 52 -1.57 -0.64 0.86
C THR A 52 -2.04 0.46 -0.07
N ALA A 53 -1.24 1.52 -0.27
CA ALA A 53 -1.53 2.55 -1.27
C ALA A 53 -1.92 1.82 -2.56
N GLN A 54 -3.22 1.78 -2.87
CA GLN A 54 -3.76 0.75 -3.74
C GLN A 54 -3.33 1.09 -5.16
N ARG A 55 -2.21 0.48 -5.53
CA ARG A 55 -1.67 0.51 -6.87
C ARG A 55 -2.64 -0.25 -7.75
N SER A 56 -3.47 0.50 -8.44
CA SER A 56 -4.44 0.01 -9.41
C SER A 56 -3.66 -0.35 -10.67
N ILE A 57 -3.43 -1.65 -10.89
CA ILE A 57 -2.67 -2.17 -12.02
C ILE A 57 -3.61 -2.32 -13.22
N CYS A 58 -3.15 -1.95 -14.42
CA CYS A 58 -3.90 -2.21 -15.63
C CYS A 58 -3.89 -3.72 -15.97
N PRO A 59 -5.04 -4.34 -16.27
CA PRO A 59 -5.08 -5.76 -16.66
C PRO A 59 -4.50 -6.03 -18.06
N TYR A 60 -4.30 -5.00 -18.88
CA TYR A 60 -3.90 -5.13 -20.29
C TYR A 60 -2.48 -4.63 -20.58
N CYS A 61 -1.79 -4.04 -19.59
CA CYS A 61 -0.44 -3.52 -19.75
C CYS A 61 0.29 -3.38 -18.39
N PRO A 62 1.62 -3.20 -18.35
CA PRO A 62 2.36 -3.10 -17.08
C PRO A 62 2.16 -1.76 -16.34
N ALA A 63 1.26 -0.89 -16.80
CA ALA A 63 1.02 0.41 -16.18
C ALA A 63 0.36 0.26 -14.80
N THR A 64 0.86 1.03 -13.84
CA THR A 64 0.39 1.02 -12.45
C THR A 64 0.01 2.44 -12.01
N TYR A 65 -1.14 2.57 -11.36
CA TYR A 65 -1.72 3.85 -10.98
C TYR A 65 -1.90 3.92 -9.46
N SER A 66 -1.66 5.08 -8.85
CA SER A 66 -1.89 5.29 -7.41
C SER A 66 -3.37 5.38 -7.03
N ARG A 67 -4.27 5.54 -8.01
CA ARG A 67 -5.71 5.72 -7.80
C ARG A 67 -6.52 5.00 -8.88
N ILE A 68 -7.76 4.64 -8.54
CA ILE A 68 -8.66 3.90 -9.45
C ILE A 68 -9.22 4.78 -10.58
N ASP A 69 -9.42 6.08 -10.34
CA ASP A 69 -9.93 7.02 -11.33
C ASP A 69 -8.94 7.24 -12.48
N THR A 70 -7.64 7.32 -12.16
CA THR A 70 -6.57 7.44 -13.17
C THR A 70 -6.41 6.15 -13.96
N LEU A 71 -6.55 4.97 -13.32
CA LEU A 71 -6.63 3.70 -14.05
C LEU A 71 -7.83 3.68 -15.01
N ARG A 72 -9.03 4.09 -14.57
CA ARG A 72 -10.22 4.11 -15.44
C ARG A 72 -10.04 5.04 -16.65
N ALA A 73 -9.43 6.20 -16.46
CA ALA A 73 -9.11 7.11 -17.55
C ALA A 73 -8.11 6.47 -18.54
N HIS A 74 -7.07 5.81 -18.03
CA HIS A 74 -6.12 5.04 -18.85
C HIS A 74 -6.83 3.96 -19.67
N LEU A 75 -7.72 3.17 -19.06
CA LEU A 75 -8.45 2.12 -19.77
C LEU A 75 -9.30 2.69 -20.91
N ARG A 76 -9.96 3.83 -20.71
CA ARG A 76 -10.74 4.51 -21.76
C ARG A 76 -9.89 5.08 -22.89
N LEU A 77 -8.66 5.51 -22.63
CA LEU A 77 -7.81 6.15 -23.64
C LEU A 77 -6.88 5.17 -24.36
N LYS A 78 -6.34 4.19 -23.64
CA LYS A 78 -5.32 3.25 -24.14
C LYS A 78 -5.88 1.86 -24.43
N HIS A 79 -7.01 1.50 -23.82
CA HIS A 79 -7.66 0.20 -24.00
C HIS A 79 -9.13 0.33 -24.41
N ALA A 80 -9.51 1.48 -25.00
CA ALA A 80 -10.89 1.76 -25.43
C ALA A 80 -11.47 0.62 -26.29
N ALA A 81 -10.67 0.14 -27.25
CA ALA A 81 -11.03 -0.95 -28.15
C ALA A 81 -11.24 -2.31 -27.46
N LEU A 82 -10.69 -2.50 -26.25
CA LEU A 82 -10.86 -3.71 -25.45
C LEU A 82 -12.06 -3.62 -24.49
N LEU A 83 -12.59 -2.42 -24.24
CA LEU A 83 -13.75 -2.19 -23.38
C LEU A 83 -15.09 -2.23 -24.12
N LEU A 84 -15.08 -2.27 -25.46
CA LEU A 84 -16.27 -2.20 -26.32
C LEU A 84 -16.77 -3.58 -26.81
N LYS A 85 -16.14 -4.68 -26.39
CA LYS A 85 -16.60 -6.03 -26.72
C LYS A 85 -17.57 -6.50 -25.62
N HIS A 86 -18.86 -6.27 -25.82
CA HIS A 86 -19.95 -6.87 -25.05
C HIS A 86 -20.99 -7.45 -26.01
#